data_AF-A0AAX3YSU5-F1
#
_entry.id   AF-A0AAX3YSU5-F1
#
_cell.length_a   1.000
_cell.length_b   1.000
_cell.length_c   1.000
_cell.angle_alpha   90.00
_cell.angle_beta   90.00
_cell.angle_gamma   90.00
#
_symmetry.space_group_name_H-M   'P 1'
#
loop_
_entity.id
_entity.type
_entity.pdbx_description
1 polymer ?
#
loop_
_entity_poly.entity_id
_entity_poly.type
_entity_poly.pdbx_seq_one_letter_code
_entity_poly.pdbx_strand_id
1 'polypeptide(L)'
;MTPSNRAALAALVAEATVDCYNDSECVTGFYTMLDEHLVLPFQTFVSGTEVTVSGIDLTAEECIAVICVRGQWRQRIPILDLPLPTPLPAGAQWVEAYRHWLR
;
A
#
# COMPACT_ATOMS: atom_id res chain seq x y z
N MET A 1 -1.42 -18.69 3.58
CA MET A 1 -0.18 -18.17 2.97
C MET A 1 0.80 -19.31 2.85
N THR A 2 1.27 -19.65 1.65
CA THR A 2 2.26 -20.73 1.46
C THR A 2 3.65 -20.26 1.91
N PRO A 3 4.58 -21.17 2.25
CA PRO A 3 5.95 -20.81 2.63
C PRO A 3 6.66 -19.97 1.56
N SER A 4 6.43 -20.28 0.29
CA SER A 4 6.98 -19.52 -0.86
C SER A 4 6.43 -18.09 -0.92
N ASN A 5 5.16 -17.86 -0.58
CA ASN A 5 4.59 -16.52 -0.55
C ASN A 5 5.20 -15.68 0.58
N ARG A 6 5.46 -16.28 1.75
CA ARG A 6 6.14 -15.58 2.85
C ARG A 6 7.56 -15.16 2.47
N ALA A 7 8.32 -16.05 1.82
CA ALA A 7 9.67 -15.72 1.36
C ALA A 7 9.67 -14.58 0.33
N ALA A 8 8.70 -14.57 -0.59
CA ALA A 8 8.55 -13.47 -1.55
C ALA A 8 8.24 -12.14 -0.87
N LEU A 9 7.33 -12.12 0.11
CA LEU A 9 7.05 -10.90 0.89
C LEU A 9 8.26 -10.46 1.71
N ALA A 10 9.01 -11.38 2.31
CA ALA A 10 10.23 -11.03 3.06
C ALA A 10 11.30 -10.36 2.18
N ALA A 11 11.41 -10.78 0.91
CA ALA A 11 12.31 -10.13 -0.04
C ALA A 11 11.87 -8.69 -0.36
N LEU A 12 10.57 -8.46 -0.58
CA LEU A 12 10.03 -7.11 -0.78
C LEU A 12 10.20 -6.24 0.46
N VAL A 13 10.00 -6.79 1.66
CA VAL A 13 10.26 -6.08 2.92
C VAL A 13 11.73 -5.67 2.99
N ALA A 14 12.66 -6.60 2.75
CA ALA A 14 14.09 -6.30 2.78
C ALA A 14 14.51 -5.23 1.76
N GLU A 15 13.85 -5.19 0.60
CA GLU A 15 14.06 -4.16 -0.42
C GLU A 15 13.52 -2.79 0.05
N ALA A 16 12.30 -2.74 0.57
CA ALA A 16 11.69 -1.49 1.05
C ALA A 16 12.37 -0.91 2.30
N THR A 17 12.98 -1.76 3.13
CA THR A 17 13.64 -1.34 4.38
C THR A 17 15.16 -1.32 4.27
N VAL A 18 15.71 -1.33 3.04
CA VAL A 18 17.15 -1.22 2.85
C VAL A 18 17.62 0.13 3.43
N ASP A 19 18.72 0.09 4.19
CA ASP A 19 19.33 1.25 4.84
C ASP A 19 18.41 2.06 5.77
N CYS A 20 17.35 1.44 6.29
CA CYS A 20 16.50 2.08 7.31
C CYS A 20 17.07 1.85 8.72
N TYR A 21 17.24 2.94 9.47
CA TYR A 21 17.75 2.96 10.85
C TYR A 21 16.64 3.05 11.91
N ASN A 22 15.42 3.39 11.51
CA ASN A 22 14.25 3.47 12.38
C ASN A 22 12.94 3.19 11.60
N ASP A 23 11.82 3.12 12.31
CA ASP A 23 10.52 2.79 11.72
C ASP A 23 10.02 3.86 10.74
N SER A 24 10.29 5.14 11.00
CA SER A 24 9.92 6.26 10.11
C SER A 24 10.60 6.13 8.74
N GLU A 25 11.89 5.82 8.75
CA GLU A 25 12.66 5.56 7.53
C GLU A 25 12.13 4.32 6.80
N CYS A 26 11.81 3.23 7.52
CA CYS A 26 11.18 2.04 6.93
C CYS A 26 9.86 2.39 6.25
N VAL A 27 9.00 3.16 6.90
CA VAL A 27 7.72 3.59 6.33
C VAL A 27 7.93 4.45 5.08
N THR A 28 8.92 5.35 5.10
CA THR A 28 9.28 6.17 3.93
C THR A 28 9.78 5.30 2.76
N GLY A 29 10.56 4.26 3.06
CA GLY A 29 10.98 3.26 2.08
C GLY A 29 9.80 2.51 1.45
N PHE A 30 8.86 2.02 2.27
CA PHE A 30 7.62 1.43 1.77
C PHE A 30 6.78 2.40 0.93
N TYR A 31 6.65 3.65 1.37
CA TYR A 31 5.95 4.68 0.61
C TYR A 31 6.57 4.86 -0.77
N THR A 32 7.90 4.92 -0.86
CA THR A 32 8.62 5.05 -2.13
C THR A 32 8.34 3.86 -3.05
N MET A 33 8.47 2.62 -2.56
CA MET A 33 8.20 1.43 -3.38
C MET A 33 6.73 1.37 -3.85
N LEU A 34 5.80 1.84 -3.02
CA LEU A 34 4.39 1.94 -3.39
C LEU A 34 4.15 3.02 -4.45
N ASP A 35 4.77 4.20 -4.33
CA ASP A 35 4.60 5.31 -5.27
C ASP A 35 5.12 4.94 -6.66
N GLU A 36 6.24 4.24 -6.70
CA GLU A 36 6.89 3.83 -7.96
C GLU A 36 6.20 2.66 -8.65
N HIS A 37 5.65 1.71 -7.89
CA HIS A 37 5.21 0.43 -8.46
C HIS A 37 3.70 0.18 -8.42
N LEU A 38 2.94 0.79 -7.52
CA LEU A 38 1.49 0.58 -7.45
C LEU A 38 0.83 1.28 -8.63
N VAL A 39 0.33 0.50 -9.59
CA VAL A 39 -0.33 1.06 -10.76
C VAL A 39 -1.66 1.68 -10.35
N LEU A 40 -1.78 2.99 -10.60
CA LEU A 40 -2.96 3.80 -10.36
C LEU A 40 -3.45 4.45 -11.67
N PRO A 41 -4.75 4.77 -11.80
CA PRO A 41 -5.81 4.47 -10.84
C PRO A 41 -6.36 3.04 -10.98
N PHE A 42 -7.00 2.53 -9.92
CA PHE A 42 -7.81 1.31 -9.98
C PHE A 42 -9.09 1.44 -9.14
N GLN A 43 -10.10 0.60 -9.43
CA GLN A 43 -11.35 0.57 -8.69
C GLN A 43 -11.32 -0.49 -7.58
N THR A 44 -11.94 -0.20 -6.46
CA THR A 44 -12.17 -1.16 -5.37
C THR A 44 -13.40 -0.78 -4.55
N PHE A 45 -13.82 -1.66 -3.63
CA PHE A 45 -14.92 -1.41 -2.70
C PHE A 45 -14.38 -1.12 -1.31
N VAL A 46 -14.57 0.09 -0.81
CA VAL A 46 -14.29 0.46 0.59
C VAL A 46 -15.62 0.48 1.33
N SER A 47 -15.76 -0.37 2.36
CA SER A 47 -17.00 -0.51 3.14
C SER A 47 -18.27 -0.66 2.28
N GLY A 48 -18.19 -1.47 1.22
CA GLY A 48 -19.30 -1.72 0.28
C GLY A 48 -19.57 -0.61 -0.74
N THR A 49 -18.79 0.47 -0.74
CA THR A 49 -18.89 1.56 -1.72
C THR A 49 -17.77 1.47 -2.74
N GLU A 50 -18.12 1.41 -4.03
CA GLU A 50 -17.14 1.49 -5.11
C GLU A 50 -16.47 2.87 -5.14
N VAL A 51 -15.14 2.86 -5.14
CA VAL A 51 -14.28 4.05 -5.20
C VAL A 51 -13.17 3.82 -6.20
N THR A 52 -12.60 4.90 -6.72
CA THR A 52 -11.35 4.87 -7.48
C THR A 52 -10.20 5.26 -6.56
N VAL A 53 -9.20 4.40 -6.43
CA VAL A 53 -7.92 4.76 -5.80
C VAL A 53 -7.12 5.53 -6.85
N SER A 54 -6.78 6.78 -6.54
CA SER A 54 -6.22 7.74 -7.51
C SER A 54 -4.82 8.22 -7.18
N GLY A 55 -4.31 7.89 -5.99
CA GLY A 55 -3.04 8.36 -5.47
C GLY A 55 -2.71 7.65 -4.17
N ILE A 56 -1.46 7.77 -3.77
CA ILE A 56 -1.02 7.50 -2.40
C ILE A 56 -0.49 8.79 -1.78
N ASP A 57 -0.37 8.80 -0.45
CA ASP A 57 0.13 9.92 0.32
C ASP A 57 0.87 9.41 1.55
N LEU A 58 1.85 10.17 2.03
CA LEU A 58 2.49 9.95 3.32
C LEU A 58 2.09 11.09 4.24
N THR A 59 1.31 10.80 5.28
CA THR A 59 0.79 11.85 6.17
C THR A 59 1.89 12.39 7.10
N ALA A 60 1.60 13.51 7.77
CA ALA A 60 2.52 14.10 8.74
C ALA A 60 2.78 13.19 9.95
N GLU A 61 1.87 12.26 10.23
CA GLU A 61 1.99 11.22 11.25
C GLU A 61 2.68 9.95 10.72
N GLU A 62 3.40 10.05 9.60
CA GLU A 62 4.17 8.94 9.00
C GLU A 62 3.29 7.72 8.72
N CYS A 63 2.06 7.96 8.25
CA CYS A 63 1.14 6.92 7.86
C CYS A 63 0.95 6.94 6.34
N ILE A 64 1.13 5.79 5.69
CA ILE A 64 0.82 5.65 4.27
C ILE A 64 -0.70 5.60 4.10
N ALA A 65 -1.24 6.51 3.31
CA ALA A 65 -2.66 6.59 2.97
C ALA A 65 -2.87 6.46 1.48
N VAL A 66 -4.05 5.98 1.08
CA VAL A 66 -4.51 5.98 -0.30
C VAL A 66 -5.59 7.03 -0.48
N ILE A 67 -5.63 7.64 -1.66
CA ILE A 67 -6.58 8.68 -1.98
C ILE A 67 -7.72 8.11 -2.82
N CYS A 68 -8.85 7.90 -2.18
CA CYS A 68 -10.07 7.37 -2.77
C CYS A 68 -10.94 8.52 -3.28
N VAL A 69 -11.41 8.41 -4.54
CA VAL A 69 -12.33 9.36 -5.16
C VAL A 69 -13.63 8.68 -5.60
N ARG A 70 -14.75 9.39 -5.45
CA ARG A 70 -16.07 8.98 -5.93
C ARG A 70 -16.90 10.22 -6.29
N GLY A 71 -17.05 10.51 -7.58
CA GLY A 71 -17.67 11.76 -8.03
C GLY A 71 -16.89 12.97 -7.51
N GLN A 72 -17.56 13.85 -6.77
CA GLN A 72 -16.94 15.03 -6.14
C GLN A 72 -16.26 14.71 -4.80
N TRP A 73 -16.46 13.51 -4.25
CA TRP A 73 -15.90 13.12 -2.95
C TRP A 73 -14.46 12.64 -3.12
N ARG A 74 -13.56 13.15 -2.29
CA ARG A 74 -12.16 12.73 -2.17
C ARG A 74 -11.83 12.53 -0.70
N GLN A 75 -11.34 11.35 -0.35
CA GLN A 75 -10.96 11.00 1.03
C GLN A 75 -9.65 10.23 1.05
N ARG A 76 -8.92 10.37 2.15
CA ARG A 76 -7.77 9.52 2.47
C ARG A 76 -8.23 8.42 3.41
N ILE A 77 -7.77 7.19 3.17
CA ILE A 77 -7.86 6.10 4.13
C ILE A 77 -6.47 5.49 4.32
N PRO A 78 -6.15 4.93 5.50
CA PRO A 78 -4.90 4.20 5.69
C PRO A 78 -4.75 3.11 4.63
N ILE A 79 -3.56 2.93 4.06
CA ILE A 79 -3.33 1.87 3.06
C ILE A 79 -3.55 0.47 3.65
N LEU A 80 -3.44 0.32 4.96
CA LEU A 80 -3.73 -0.93 5.67
C LEU A 80 -5.20 -1.33 5.53
N ASP A 81 -6.08 -0.34 5.47
CA ASP A 81 -7.53 -0.52 5.33
C ASP A 81 -7.98 -0.65 3.86
N LEU A 82 -7.07 -0.51 2.89
CA LEU A 82 -7.38 -0.59 1.45
C LEU A 82 -7.77 -2.03 1.06
N PRO A 83 -9.02 -2.32 0.68
CA PRO A 83 -9.36 -3.61 0.12
C PRO A 83 -8.79 -3.68 -1.31
N LEU A 84 -8.03 -4.73 -1.62
CA LEU A 84 -7.50 -4.92 -2.98
C LEU A 84 -8.56 -5.62 -3.85
N PRO A 85 -8.81 -5.14 -5.08
CA PRO A 85 -9.79 -5.75 -5.98
C PRO A 85 -9.31 -7.09 -6.53
N THR A 86 -10.20 -7.83 -7.20
CA THR A 86 -9.83 -8.98 -8.03
C THR A 86 -10.26 -8.68 -9.47
N PRO A 87 -9.34 -8.69 -10.46
CA PRO A 87 -7.91 -8.97 -10.34
C PRO A 87 -7.14 -7.89 -9.57
N LEU A 88 -5.99 -8.28 -9.00
CA LEU A 88 -5.11 -7.34 -8.30
C LEU A 88 -4.50 -6.32 -9.28
N PRO A 89 -4.34 -5.05 -8.89
CA PRO A 89 -3.55 -4.11 -9.66
C PRO A 89 -2.07 -4.52 -9.63
N ALA A 90 -1.33 -4.19 -10.70
CA ALA A 90 0.12 -4.35 -10.70
C ALA A 90 0.74 -3.52 -9.56
N GLY A 91 1.71 -4.08 -8.85
CA GLY A 91 2.31 -3.47 -7.67
C GLY A 91 1.58 -3.74 -6.36
N ALA A 92 0.43 -4.42 -6.36
CA ALA A 92 -0.31 -4.77 -5.13
C ALA A 92 0.51 -5.61 -4.13
N GLN A 93 1.55 -6.31 -4.58
CA GLN A 93 2.45 -7.05 -3.69
C GLN A 93 3.16 -6.14 -2.68
N TRP A 94 3.37 -4.86 -2.99
CA TRP A 94 3.95 -3.88 -2.07
C TRP A 94 3.00 -3.52 -0.92
N VAL A 95 1.68 -3.52 -1.18
CA VAL A 95 0.66 -3.36 -0.13
C VAL A 95 0.68 -4.56 0.81
N GLU A 96 0.78 -5.77 0.26
CA GLU A 96 0.89 -6.99 1.05
C GLU A 96 2.23 -7.09 1.82
N ALA A 97 3.33 -6.60 1.24
CA ALA A 97 4.62 -6.54 1.92
C ALA A 97 4.59 -5.58 3.11
N TYR A 98 4.00 -4.38 2.94
CA TYR A 98 3.83 -3.43 4.04
C TYR A 98 2.96 -4.00 5.17
N ARG A 99 1.84 -4.65 4.81
CA ARG A 99 1.01 -5.40 5.77
C ARG A 99 1.76 -6.53 6.45
N HIS A 100 2.71 -7.18 5.77
CA HIS A 100 3.51 -8.25 6.35
C HIS A 100 4.53 -7.70 7.35
N TRP A 101 5.17 -6.58 7.05
CA TRP A 101 6.18 -5.95 7.90
C TRP A 101 5.63 -5.50 9.27
N LEU A 102 4.39 -5.02 9.31
CA LEU A 102 3.72 -4.59 10.55
C LEU A 102 3.16 -5.72 11.44
N ARG A 103 3.27 -6.99 11.02
CA ARG A 103 2.69 -8.15 11.72
C ARG A 103 3.66 -8.86 12.65
#